data_AF-A0A7W5DSJ0-F1
#
_entry.id   AF-A0A7W5DSJ0-F1
#
_cell.length_a   1.000
_cell.length_b   1.000
_cell.length_c   1.000
_cell.angle_alpha   90.00
_cell.angle_beta   90.00
_cell.angle_gamma   90.00
#
_symmetry.space_group_name_H-M   'P 1'
#
loop_
_entity.id
_entity.type
_entity.pdbx_description
1 polymer ?
#
loop_
_entity_poly.entity_id
_entity_poly.type
_entity_poly.pdbx_seq_one_letter_code
_entity_poly.pdbx_strand_id
1 'polypeptide(L)'
;MEKRDYLEREIEKMRAVIQKIFKLRVDKPEEVRDLISTELNQYFHLSLPLISTMPDETFTQYVQTLNIASLEFLGDLLFASVDLNYSLHQEDVKILRKVLFVWDNWELKTKTLDWEKLDLKQQIKTLIIASEREQLDS
;
A
#
# COMPACT_ATOMS: atom_id res chain seq x y z
N MET A 1 -29.60 -8.91 8.65
CA MET A 1 -28.99 -9.50 7.44
C MET A 1 -28.31 -8.44 6.58
N GLU A 2 -28.82 -7.20 6.53
CA GLU A 2 -28.32 -6.11 5.67
C GLU A 2 -26.88 -5.60 5.93
N LYS A 3 -26.38 -5.63 7.18
CA LYS A 3 -25.05 -5.09 7.52
C LYS A 3 -23.90 -5.95 6.99
N ARG A 4 -24.11 -7.27 6.88
CA ARG A 4 -23.11 -8.20 6.35
C ARG A 4 -22.95 -8.01 4.84
N ASP A 5 -24.08 -7.95 4.12
CA ASP A 5 -24.11 -7.72 2.68
C ASP A 5 -23.56 -6.35 2.28
N TYR A 6 -23.64 -5.36 3.17
CA TYR A 6 -23.00 -4.06 2.96
C TYR A 6 -21.48 -4.17 3.05
N LEU A 7 -20.94 -4.80 4.10
CA LEU A 7 -19.50 -4.95 4.28
C LEU A 7 -18.88 -5.80 3.16
N GLU A 8 -19.54 -6.89 2.76
CA GLU A 8 -19.08 -7.72 1.64
C GLU A 8 -19.05 -6.93 0.32
N ARG A 9 -20.04 -6.06 0.08
CA ARG A 9 -20.03 -5.16 -1.09
C ARG A 9 -18.91 -4.13 -1.04
N GLU A 10 -18.60 -3.57 0.12
CA GLU A 10 -17.50 -2.61 0.25
C GLU A 10 -16.14 -3.27 0.01
N ILE A 11 -15.94 -4.49 0.53
CA ILE A 11 -14.73 -5.27 0.28
C ILE A 11 -14.58 -5.56 -1.23
N GLU A 12 -15.68 -5.90 -1.91
CA GLU A 12 -15.64 -6.18 -3.34
C GLU A 12 -15.31 -4.94 -4.17
N LYS A 13 -15.80 -3.76 -3.75
CA LYS A 13 -15.40 -2.47 -4.36
C LYS A 13 -13.90 -2.21 -4.20
N MET A 14 -13.36 -2.40 -2.99
CA MET A 14 -11.93 -2.23 -2.72
C MET A 14 -11.08 -3.12 -3.64
N ARG A 15 -11.47 -4.39 -3.80
CA ARG A 15 -10.79 -5.34 -4.71
C ARG A 15 -10.87 -4.89 -6.16
N ALA A 16 -12.05 -4.46 -6.61
CA ALA A 16 -12.26 -3.99 -7.99
C ALA A 16 -11.41 -2.75 -8.30
N VAL A 17 -11.25 -1.85 -7.33
CA VAL A 17 -10.36 -0.68 -7.44
C VAL A 17 -8.90 -1.10 -7.63
N ILE A 18 -8.38 -2.02 -6.81
CA ILE A 18 -7.00 -2.52 -6.96
C ILE A 18 -6.79 -3.16 -8.34
N GLN A 19 -7.72 -4.01 -8.79
CA GLN A 19 -7.64 -4.61 -10.13
C GLN A 19 -7.66 -3.56 -11.24
N LYS A 20 -8.47 -2.51 -11.09
CA LYS A 20 -8.51 -1.38 -12.03
C LYS A 20 -7.18 -0.63 -12.06
N ILE A 21 -6.57 -0.39 -10.90
CA ILE A 21 -5.26 0.26 -10.80
C ILE A 21 -4.21 -0.55 -11.56
N PHE A 22 -4.09 -1.86 -11.30
CA PHE A 22 -3.09 -2.69 -11.98
C PHE A 22 -3.29 -2.77 -13.49
N LYS A 23 -4.55 -2.76 -13.98
CA LYS A 23 -4.84 -2.68 -15.41
C LYS A 23 -4.43 -1.34 -16.02
N LEU A 24 -4.74 -0.24 -15.35
CA LEU A 24 -4.47 1.11 -15.87
C LEU A 24 -2.99 1.49 -15.77
N ARG A 25 -2.21 0.88 -14.89
CA ARG A 25 -0.81 1.24 -14.63
C ARG A 25 0.07 1.21 -15.88
N VAL A 26 -0.19 0.30 -16.81
CA VAL A 26 0.59 0.15 -18.05
C VAL A 26 0.23 1.25 -19.06
N ASP A 27 -1.05 1.55 -19.22
CA ASP A 27 -1.54 2.40 -20.30
C ASP A 27 -1.69 3.88 -19.89
N LYS A 28 -1.96 4.13 -18.61
CA LYS A 28 -2.41 5.43 -18.06
C LYS A 28 -1.93 5.67 -16.62
N PRO A 29 -0.61 5.89 -16.42
CA PRO A 29 -0.03 6.07 -15.09
C PRO A 29 -0.57 7.30 -14.33
N GLU A 30 -0.91 8.38 -15.05
CA GLU A 30 -1.51 9.60 -14.45
C GLU A 30 -2.89 9.28 -13.82
N GLU A 31 -3.75 8.54 -14.52
CA GLU A 31 -5.07 8.13 -14.01
C GLU A 31 -4.95 7.22 -12.78
N VAL A 32 -3.89 6.40 -12.71
CA VAL A 32 -3.60 5.58 -11.53
C VAL A 32 -3.28 6.44 -10.32
N ARG A 33 -2.47 7.48 -10.48
CA ARG A 33 -2.11 8.38 -9.38
C ARG A 33 -3.33 9.10 -8.81
N ASP A 34 -4.19 9.62 -9.69
CA ASP A 34 -5.43 10.29 -9.30
C ASP A 34 -6.40 9.33 -8.60
N LEU A 35 -6.52 8.10 -9.12
CA LEU A 35 -7.35 7.06 -8.51
C LEU A 35 -6.85 6.71 -7.11
N ILE A 36 -5.55 6.43 -6.96
CA ILE A 36 -4.96 6.12 -5.65
C ILE A 36 -5.16 7.28 -4.67
N SER A 37 -4.95 8.53 -5.09
CA SER A 37 -5.15 9.68 -4.21
C SER A 37 -6.62 9.82 -3.78
N THR A 38 -7.56 9.54 -4.68
CA THR A 38 -9.00 9.59 -4.39
C THR A 38 -9.36 8.54 -3.35
N GLU A 39 -8.88 7.31 -3.54
CA GLU A 39 -9.19 6.16 -2.69
C GLU A 39 -8.54 6.29 -1.31
N LEU A 40 -7.29 6.77 -1.24
CA LEU A 40 -6.63 7.11 0.03
C LEU A 40 -7.40 8.17 0.81
N ASN A 41 -7.92 9.19 0.14
CA ASN A 41 -8.69 10.22 0.83
C ASN A 41 -10.05 9.70 1.30
N GLN A 42 -10.75 8.95 0.45
CA GLN A 42 -12.10 8.46 0.71
C GLN A 42 -12.15 7.45 1.86
N TYR A 43 -11.26 6.46 1.87
CA TYR A 43 -11.33 5.35 2.84
C TYR A 43 -10.47 5.57 4.08
N PHE A 44 -9.45 6.41 3.98
CA PHE A 44 -8.41 6.53 5.01
C PHE A 44 -8.19 7.97 5.47
N HIS A 45 -8.77 8.97 4.79
CA HIS A 45 -8.47 10.38 5.02
C HIS A 45 -6.96 10.68 4.96
N LEU A 46 -6.24 9.96 4.10
CA LEU A 46 -4.81 10.09 3.89
C LEU A 46 -4.48 10.64 2.50
N SER A 47 -3.25 11.08 2.33
CA SER A 47 -2.64 11.41 1.03
C SER A 47 -1.21 10.88 0.99
N LEU A 48 -0.66 10.59 -0.20
CA LEU A 48 0.72 10.11 -0.32
C LEU A 48 1.75 11.07 0.29
N PRO A 49 1.67 12.40 0.11
CA PRO A 49 2.59 13.33 0.78
C PRO A 49 2.50 13.24 2.31
N LEU A 50 1.27 13.19 2.86
CA LEU A 50 1.07 13.05 4.30
C LEU A 50 1.67 11.74 4.81
N ILE A 51 1.44 10.64 4.12
CA ILE A 51 1.99 9.33 4.47
C ILE A 51 3.53 9.37 4.43
N SER A 52 4.15 9.99 3.42
CA SER A 52 5.61 10.10 3.33
C SER A 52 6.24 10.90 4.50
N THR A 53 5.54 11.96 4.97
CA THR A 53 6.05 12.82 6.05
C THR A 53 5.60 12.40 7.45
N MET A 54 4.58 11.54 7.57
CA MET A 54 4.03 11.13 8.86
C MET A 54 5.05 10.35 9.68
N PRO A 55 5.30 10.70 10.95
CA PRO A 55 6.19 9.94 11.84
C PRO A 55 5.75 8.49 11.99
N ASP A 56 6.72 7.58 12.14
CA ASP A 56 6.46 6.14 12.22
C ASP A 56 5.56 5.76 13.40
N GLU A 57 5.69 6.44 14.54
CA GLU A 57 4.83 6.23 15.71
C GLU A 57 3.37 6.60 15.42
N THR A 58 3.15 7.74 14.77
CA THR A 58 1.81 8.19 14.38
C THR A 58 1.19 7.26 13.35
N PHE A 59 1.98 6.82 12.36
CA PHE A 59 1.51 5.87 11.37
C PHE A 59 1.20 4.50 11.98
N THR A 60 2.02 4.05 12.94
CA THR A 60 1.79 2.82 13.71
C THR A 60 0.47 2.87 14.46
N GLN A 61 0.22 3.94 15.22
CA GLN A 61 -1.03 4.13 15.95
C GLN A 61 -2.23 4.13 14.99
N TYR A 62 -2.11 4.81 13.85
CA TYR A 62 -3.14 4.83 12.83
C TYR A 62 -3.46 3.42 12.29
N VAL A 63 -2.44 2.67 11.84
CA VAL A 63 -2.58 1.31 11.29
C VAL A 63 -3.23 0.35 12.30
N GLN A 64 -2.91 0.49 13.59
CA GLN A 64 -3.50 -0.35 14.64
C GLN A 64 -5.02 -0.22 14.72
N THR A 65 -5.59 0.95 14.38
CA THR A 65 -7.05 1.19 14.38
C THR A 65 -7.79 0.51 13.23
N LEU A 66 -7.10 0.11 12.17
CA LEU A 66 -7.72 -0.43 10.97
C LEU A 66 -8.17 -1.89 11.13
N ASN A 67 -9.28 -2.24 10.50
CA ASN A 67 -9.72 -3.63 10.38
C ASN A 67 -8.92 -4.38 9.29
N ILE A 68 -9.08 -5.70 9.21
CA ILE A 68 -8.33 -6.56 8.27
C ILE A 68 -8.50 -6.12 6.82
N ALA A 69 -9.72 -5.88 6.33
CA ALA A 69 -9.95 -5.49 4.95
C ALA A 69 -9.34 -4.12 4.63
N SER A 70 -9.44 -3.17 5.57
CA SER A 70 -8.82 -1.85 5.45
C SER A 70 -7.29 -1.92 5.45
N LEU A 71 -6.68 -2.83 6.23
CA LEU A 71 -5.24 -3.06 6.20
C LEU A 71 -4.77 -3.64 4.88
N GLU A 72 -5.47 -4.66 4.37
CA GLU A 72 -5.19 -5.26 3.07
C GLU A 72 -5.23 -4.19 1.98
N PHE A 73 -6.34 -3.45 1.91
CA PHE A 73 -6.56 -2.43 0.90
C PHE A 73 -5.57 -1.27 1.00
N LEU A 74 -5.24 -0.80 2.22
CA LEU A 74 -4.23 0.25 2.40
C LEU A 74 -2.85 -0.20 1.90
N GLY A 75 -2.43 -1.41 2.30
CA GLY A 75 -1.13 -1.95 1.88
C GLY A 75 -1.05 -2.07 0.36
N ASP A 76 -2.12 -2.55 -0.27
CA ASP A 76 -2.18 -2.75 -1.72
C ASP A 76 -2.26 -1.42 -2.48
N LEU A 77 -2.98 -0.41 -1.97
CA LEU A 77 -2.98 0.95 -2.54
C LEU A 77 -1.59 1.62 -2.48
N LEU A 78 -0.89 1.48 -1.36
CA LEU A 78 0.45 2.05 -1.18
C LEU A 78 1.49 1.33 -2.02
N PHE A 79 1.38 0.01 -2.16
CA PHE A 79 2.20 -0.73 -3.10
C PHE A 79 1.90 -0.28 -4.53
N ALA A 80 0.62 -0.11 -4.85
CA ALA A 80 0.17 0.35 -6.14
C ALA A 80 0.56 1.80 -6.47
N SER A 81 1.01 2.60 -5.48
CA SER A 81 1.49 3.96 -5.75
C SER A 81 2.95 4.03 -6.18
N VAL A 82 3.70 2.93 -6.03
CA VAL A 82 5.13 2.88 -6.38
C VAL A 82 5.32 2.04 -7.64
N ASP A 83 6.06 2.58 -8.60
CA ASP A 83 6.48 1.85 -9.79
C ASP A 83 7.88 1.25 -9.57
N LEU A 84 7.94 -0.08 -9.49
CA LEU A 84 9.18 -0.81 -9.23
C LEU A 84 10.09 -0.91 -10.47
N ASN A 85 9.60 -0.51 -11.65
CA ASN A 85 10.38 -0.60 -12.89
C ASN A 85 11.37 0.57 -13.06
N TYR A 86 11.27 1.59 -12.22
CA TYR A 86 12.14 2.76 -12.25
C TYR A 86 12.99 2.84 -10.97
N SER A 87 14.05 3.64 -11.02
CA SER A 87 14.88 3.92 -9.85
C SER A 87 14.03 4.53 -8.75
N LEU A 88 14.10 3.95 -7.53
CA LEU A 88 13.32 4.41 -6.40
C LEU A 88 13.83 5.78 -5.92
N HIS A 89 12.91 6.73 -5.79
CA HIS A 89 13.16 7.96 -5.06
C HIS A 89 13.08 7.72 -3.54
N GLN A 90 13.62 8.66 -2.75
CA GLN A 90 13.54 8.63 -1.28
C GLN A 90 12.10 8.50 -0.76
N GLU A 91 11.14 9.13 -1.44
CA GLU A 91 9.73 9.03 -1.09
C GLU A 91 9.18 7.62 -1.33
N ASP A 92 9.58 6.97 -2.43
CA ASP A 92 9.19 5.60 -2.74
C ASP A 92 9.71 4.63 -1.68
N VAL A 93 10.96 4.80 -1.25
CA VAL A 93 11.55 3.99 -0.17
C VAL A 93 10.75 4.14 1.13
N LYS A 94 10.34 5.35 1.50
CA LYS A 94 9.49 5.59 2.68
C LYS A 94 8.13 4.94 2.54
N ILE A 95 7.49 5.06 1.39
CA ILE A 95 6.18 4.44 1.12
C ILE A 95 6.30 2.91 1.17
N LEU A 96 7.31 2.33 0.53
CA LEU A 96 7.54 0.88 0.53
C LEU A 96 7.83 0.32 1.93
N ARG A 97 8.56 1.05 2.79
CA ARG A 97 8.71 0.69 4.21
C ARG A 97 7.37 0.63 4.94
N LYS A 98 6.45 1.56 4.62
CA LYS A 98 5.09 1.58 5.17
C LYS A 98 4.21 0.46 4.60
N VAL A 99 4.38 0.08 3.33
CA VAL A 99 3.75 -1.10 2.74
C VAL A 99 4.11 -2.35 3.53
N LEU A 100 5.41 -2.59 3.75
CA LEU A 100 5.88 -3.74 4.53
C LEU A 100 5.24 -3.78 5.92
N PHE A 101 5.22 -2.64 6.61
CA PHE A 101 4.63 -2.52 7.94
C PHE A 101 3.13 -2.82 7.95
N VAL A 102 2.37 -2.29 6.99
CA VAL A 102 0.92 -2.52 6.89
C VAL A 102 0.62 -4.00 6.60
N TRP A 103 1.34 -4.62 5.67
CA TRP A 103 1.16 -6.04 5.34
C TRP A 103 1.56 -6.96 6.48
N ASP A 104 2.64 -6.66 7.22
CA ASP A 104 3.00 -7.44 8.41
C ASP A 104 1.92 -7.34 9.49
N ASN A 105 1.32 -6.16 9.69
CA ASN A 105 0.17 -5.99 10.60
C ASN A 105 -1.07 -6.75 10.11
N TRP A 106 -1.32 -6.77 8.81
CA TRP A 106 -2.41 -7.54 8.21
C TRP A 106 -2.22 -9.04 8.49
N GLU A 107 -1.05 -9.61 8.18
CA GLU A 107 -0.73 -11.03 8.43
C GLU A 107 -0.85 -11.39 9.92
N LEU A 108 -0.40 -10.51 10.82
CA LEU A 108 -0.55 -10.71 12.26
C LEU A 108 -2.02 -10.78 12.69
N LYS A 109 -2.88 -9.93 12.12
CA LYS A 109 -4.32 -9.91 12.45
C LYS A 109 -5.08 -11.08 11.83
N THR A 110 -4.75 -11.47 10.60
CA THR A 110 -5.41 -12.60 9.92
C THR A 110 -4.90 -13.96 10.39
N LYS A 111 -3.66 -14.03 10.90
CA LYS A 111 -2.93 -15.27 11.14
C LYS A 111 -2.79 -16.12 9.87
N THR A 112 -2.76 -15.47 8.71
CA THR A 112 -2.60 -16.12 7.41
C THR A 112 -1.25 -15.74 6.80
N LEU A 113 -0.61 -16.72 6.15
CA LEU A 113 0.55 -16.47 5.31
C LEU A 113 0.08 -16.43 3.85
N ASP A 114 0.30 -15.29 3.21
CA ASP A 114 0.08 -15.10 1.78
C ASP A 114 1.43 -15.22 1.06
N TRP A 115 1.58 -16.27 0.25
CA TRP A 115 2.83 -16.55 -0.46
C TRP A 115 3.15 -15.50 -1.53
N GLU A 116 2.14 -14.91 -2.16
CA GLU A 116 2.33 -13.85 -3.15
C GLU A 116 2.84 -12.58 -2.46
N LYS A 117 2.21 -12.19 -1.35
CA LYS A 117 2.70 -11.06 -0.55
C LYS A 117 4.07 -11.33 0.06
N LEU A 118 4.39 -12.58 0.42
CA LEU A 118 5.73 -12.93 0.90
C LEU A 118 6.80 -12.67 -0.16
N ASP A 119 6.56 -13.09 -1.41
CA ASP A 119 7.48 -12.86 -2.51
C ASP A 119 7.65 -11.36 -2.78
N LEU A 120 6.54 -10.62 -2.87
CA LEU A 120 6.55 -9.16 -3.04
C LEU A 120 7.30 -8.46 -1.89
N LYS A 121 7.09 -8.88 -0.63
CA LYS A 121 7.83 -8.33 0.52
C LYS A 121 9.34 -8.54 0.38
N GLN A 122 9.79 -9.67 -0.15
CA GLN A 122 11.22 -9.89 -0.39
C GLN A 122 11.75 -9.00 -1.51
N GLN A 123 11.02 -8.88 -2.63
CA GLN A 123 11.39 -7.97 -3.72
C GLN A 123 11.52 -6.53 -3.23
N ILE A 124 10.54 -6.04 -2.46
CA ILE A 124 10.56 -4.70 -1.86
C ILE A 124 11.79 -4.51 -0.96
N LYS A 125 12.10 -5.48 -0.08
CA LYS A 125 13.28 -5.41 0.80
C LYS A 125 14.57 -5.32 -0.01
N THR A 126 14.70 -6.12 -1.06
CA THR A 126 15.87 -6.09 -1.95
C THR A 126 16.02 -4.74 -2.65
N LEU A 127 14.92 -4.16 -3.16
CA LEU A 127 14.94 -2.86 -3.83
C LEU A 127 15.30 -1.71 -2.87
N ILE A 128 14.76 -1.71 -1.65
CA ILE A 128 15.12 -0.71 -0.63
C ILE A 128 16.62 -0.77 -0.33
N ILE A 129 17.18 -1.96 -0.11
CA ILE A 129 18.61 -2.13 0.19
C ILE A 129 19.47 -1.67 -0.99
N ALA A 130 19.06 -1.96 -2.23
CA ALA A 130 19.78 -1.52 -3.42
C ALA A 130 19.77 0.02 -3.53
N SER A 131 18.60 0.64 -3.40
CA SER A 131 18.44 2.10 -3.46
C SER A 131 19.26 2.82 -2.37
N GLU A 132 19.29 2.29 -1.16
CA GLU A 132 20.07 2.87 -0.06
C GLU A 132 21.58 2.79 -0.28
N ARG A 133 22.07 1.75 -0.98
CA ARG A 133 23.50 1.63 -1.33
C ARG A 133 23.89 2.62 -2.41
N GLU A 134 23.08 2.75 -3.47
CA GLU A 134 23.34 3.71 -4.56
C GLU A 134 23.44 5.16 -4.05
N GLN A 135 22.71 5.49 -2.99
CA GLN A 135 22.73 6.81 -2.36
C GLN A 135 23.93 7.05 -1.43
N LEU A 136 24.57 6.00 -0.93
CA LEU A 136 25.81 6.10 -0.15
C LEU A 136 27.04 6.25 -1.04
N ASP A 137 26.95 5.74 -2.28
CA ASP A 137 28.00 5.77 -3.28
C ASP A 137 27.95 7.02 -4.20
N SER A 138 26.92 7.86 -4.07
CA SER A 138 26.71 9.13 -4.81
C SER A 138 27.11 10.36 -4.01
#